data_AF-A0A6U2R872-F1
#
_entry.id   AF-A0A6U2R872-F1
#
_cell.length_a   1.000
_cell.length_b   1.000
_cell.length_c   1.000
_cell.angle_alpha   90.00
_cell.angle_beta   90.00
_cell.angle_gamma   90.00
#
_symmetry.space_group_name_H-M   'P 1'
#
loop_
_entity.id
_entity.type
_entity.pdbx_description
1 polymer ?
#
loop_
_entity_poly.entity_id
_entity_poly.type
_entity_poly.pdbx_seq_one_letter_code
_entity_poly.pdbx_strand_id
1 'polypeptide(L)'
;FVLAVCVVFMQLRSRQLESRDIFLKDLESACAAANDFIRMGDKCEEVMAEIQRSYELDEKSSTMLDDCLSELLALYNQDAVFAAQSCHPFIFEPISEAISYRLFNEEWEQQLTSNQHAVTLVKTIEDFMKNDLESYLDSILYVKSIDALVPATVVFYVNCILAKSENHKNNKEGIFQDPARALNRMLGDIEVMKLYFNDLASDMPTLSKVIKKEFGILTAIHQCLCCAAHVSDADISDAILGLHIHIGDVNLTRRCVADLWHLVAPADERDVWDLMEGGFLESAPQNPPEFKTSASNRLEVPGLRLDIMLVKFYRKTKRKVQCSKASMIEKINISLNDWVVEGNIAC
;
A
#
# COMPACT_ATOMS: atom_id res chain seq x y z
N PHE A 1 -22.44 -10.69 -39.48
CA PHE A 1 -23.10 -10.38 -38.19
C PHE A 1 -22.12 -10.60 -37.03
N VAL A 2 -21.71 -11.84 -36.75
CA VAL A 2 -20.74 -12.21 -35.68
C VAL A 2 -19.52 -11.28 -35.61
N LEU A 3 -18.79 -11.10 -36.73
CA LEU A 3 -17.63 -10.22 -36.77
C LEU A 3 -17.93 -8.76 -36.38
N ALA A 4 -19.12 -8.25 -36.68
CA ALA A 4 -19.50 -6.90 -36.31
C ALA A 4 -19.70 -6.77 -34.79
N VAL A 5 -20.29 -7.78 -34.15
CA VAL A 5 -20.44 -7.83 -32.68
C VAL A 5 -19.07 -7.92 -32.01
N CYS A 6 -18.16 -8.77 -32.50
CA CYS A 6 -16.79 -8.83 -32.01
C CYS A 6 -16.08 -7.47 -32.12
N VAL A 7 -16.24 -6.76 -33.24
CA VAL A 7 -15.67 -5.40 -33.40
C VAL A 7 -16.24 -4.42 -32.37
N VAL A 8 -17.54 -4.49 -32.05
CA VAL A 8 -18.14 -3.67 -31.00
C VAL A 8 -17.53 -3.99 -29.63
N PHE A 9 -17.42 -5.26 -29.25
CA PHE A 9 -16.77 -5.65 -27.98
C PHE A 9 -15.31 -5.21 -27.91
N MET A 10 -14.55 -5.35 -29.01
CA MET A 10 -13.18 -4.85 -29.09
C MET A 10 -13.09 -3.32 -28.94
N GLN A 11 -14.05 -2.58 -29.52
CA GLN A 11 -14.11 -1.12 -29.37
C GLN A 11 -14.45 -0.70 -27.94
N LEU A 12 -15.41 -1.37 -27.29
CA LEU A 12 -15.74 -1.15 -25.89
C LEU A 12 -14.53 -1.43 -24.99
N ARG A 13 -13.82 -2.54 -25.24
CA ARG A 13 -12.56 -2.87 -24.57
C ARG A 13 -11.52 -1.77 -24.72
N SER A 14 -11.30 -1.29 -25.95
CA SER A 14 -10.34 -0.20 -26.22
C SER A 14 -10.71 1.08 -25.47
N ARG A 15 -12.01 1.44 -25.43
CA ARG A 15 -12.46 2.63 -24.70
C ARG A 15 -12.30 2.49 -23.20
N GLN A 16 -12.58 1.32 -22.65
CA GLN A 16 -12.40 1.04 -21.23
C GLN A 16 -10.92 1.14 -20.82
N LEU A 17 -10.01 0.65 -21.67
CA LEU A 17 -8.56 0.78 -21.45
C LEU A 17 -8.13 2.25 -21.29
N GLU A 18 -8.70 3.15 -22.09
CA GLU A 18 -8.38 4.58 -22.08
C GLU A 18 -9.07 5.38 -20.96
N SER A 19 -10.22 4.91 -20.48
CA SER A 19 -11.13 5.76 -19.68
C SER A 19 -11.15 5.45 -18.19
N ARG A 20 -10.61 4.31 -17.74
CA ARG A 20 -10.70 3.83 -16.34
C ARG A 20 -10.41 4.92 -15.30
N ASP A 21 -9.29 5.62 -15.44
CA ASP A 21 -8.81 6.58 -14.43
C ASP A 21 -9.53 7.92 -14.47
N ILE A 22 -10.28 8.21 -15.55
CA ILE A 22 -10.98 9.49 -15.73
C ILE A 22 -12.07 9.68 -14.66
N PHE A 23 -12.61 8.58 -14.14
CA PHE A 23 -13.74 8.59 -13.19
C PHE A 23 -13.30 8.64 -11.73
N LEU A 24 -12.00 8.50 -11.43
CA LEU A 24 -11.49 8.35 -10.06
C LEU A 24 -11.07 9.70 -9.47
N LYS A 25 -12.03 10.62 -9.34
CA LYS A 25 -11.77 12.02 -8.93
C LYS A 25 -12.06 12.30 -7.46
N ASP A 26 -13.05 11.61 -6.91
CA ASP A 26 -13.54 11.71 -5.55
C ASP A 26 -14.12 10.35 -5.12
N LEU A 27 -14.46 10.23 -3.83
CA LEU A 27 -14.94 8.98 -3.24
C LEU A 27 -16.21 8.47 -3.94
N GLU A 28 -17.17 9.35 -4.15
CA GLU A 28 -18.46 9.02 -4.76
C GLU A 28 -18.30 8.59 -6.22
N SER A 29 -17.49 9.30 -7.00
CA SER A 29 -17.23 8.97 -8.40
C SER A 29 -16.44 7.66 -8.54
N ALA A 30 -15.52 7.38 -7.62
CA ALA A 30 -14.80 6.10 -7.58
C ALA A 30 -15.76 4.94 -7.26
N CYS A 31 -16.67 5.11 -6.30
CA CYS A 31 -17.69 4.11 -5.97
C CYS A 31 -18.68 3.90 -7.13
N ALA A 32 -19.15 4.99 -7.74
CA ALA A 32 -20.05 4.94 -8.89
C ALA A 32 -19.39 4.21 -10.07
N ALA A 33 -18.14 4.54 -10.40
CA ALA A 33 -17.38 3.87 -11.44
C ALA A 33 -17.24 2.36 -11.17
N ALA A 34 -16.95 1.97 -9.92
CA ALA A 34 -16.81 0.57 -9.54
C ALA A 34 -18.09 -0.23 -9.83
N ASN A 35 -19.25 0.27 -9.41
CA ASN A 35 -20.53 -0.38 -9.67
C ASN A 35 -20.91 -0.36 -11.16
N ASP A 36 -20.67 0.76 -11.83
CA ASP A 36 -21.02 0.90 -13.25
C ASP A 36 -20.20 -0.05 -14.12
N PHE A 37 -18.92 -0.28 -13.81
CA PHE A 37 -18.12 -1.29 -14.51
C PHE A 37 -18.70 -2.70 -14.37
N ILE A 38 -19.18 -3.09 -13.17
CA ILE A 38 -19.89 -4.38 -13.01
C ILE A 38 -21.16 -4.42 -13.85
N ARG A 39 -22.01 -3.38 -13.75
CA ARG A 39 -23.27 -3.31 -14.51
C ARG A 39 -23.05 -3.32 -16.01
N MET A 40 -21.96 -2.72 -16.49
CA MET A 40 -21.56 -2.79 -17.91
C MET A 40 -21.23 -4.23 -18.32
N GLY A 41 -20.58 -4.99 -17.44
CA GLY A 41 -20.37 -6.43 -17.61
C GLY A 41 -21.69 -7.19 -17.72
N ASP A 42 -22.59 -7.02 -16.74
CA ASP A 42 -23.91 -7.67 -16.73
C ASP A 42 -24.70 -7.38 -18.01
N LYS A 43 -24.65 -6.13 -18.50
CA LYS A 43 -25.32 -5.74 -19.75
C LYS A 43 -24.71 -6.40 -20.98
N CYS A 44 -23.40 -6.63 -21.01
CA CYS A 44 -22.77 -7.36 -22.11
C CYS A 44 -23.19 -8.84 -22.11
N GLU A 45 -23.31 -9.46 -20.93
CA GLU A 45 -23.83 -10.83 -20.79
C GLU A 45 -25.29 -10.95 -21.22
N GLU A 46 -26.14 -10.00 -20.82
CA GLU A 46 -27.54 -9.93 -21.25
C GLU A 46 -27.66 -9.87 -22.78
N VAL A 47 -26.88 -9.00 -23.43
CA VAL A 47 -26.85 -8.86 -24.90
C VAL A 47 -26.37 -10.17 -25.55
N MET A 48 -25.36 -10.83 -24.98
CA MET A 48 -24.87 -12.09 -25.53
C MET A 48 -25.89 -13.21 -25.42
N ALA A 49 -26.59 -13.32 -24.29
CA ALA A 49 -27.67 -14.28 -24.10
C ALA A 49 -28.83 -14.03 -25.07
N GLU A 50 -29.15 -12.77 -25.37
CA GLU A 50 -30.15 -12.43 -26.40
C GLU A 50 -29.71 -12.83 -27.80
N ILE A 51 -28.44 -12.61 -28.16
CA ILE A 51 -27.88 -13.02 -29.45
C ILE A 51 -27.93 -14.54 -29.61
N GLN A 52 -27.47 -15.29 -28.60
CA GLN A 52 -27.49 -16.76 -28.62
C GLN A 52 -28.91 -17.33 -28.71
N ARG A 53 -29.91 -16.64 -28.13
CA ARG A 53 -31.32 -17.05 -28.24
C ARG A 53 -31.93 -16.73 -29.60
N SER A 54 -31.53 -15.62 -30.20
CA SER A 54 -32.19 -15.07 -31.41
C SER A 54 -31.60 -15.61 -32.71
N TYR A 55 -30.39 -16.15 -32.68
CA TYR A 55 -29.68 -16.60 -33.87
C TYR A 55 -29.14 -18.03 -33.69
N GLU A 56 -29.36 -18.90 -34.68
CA GLU A 56 -28.67 -20.19 -34.75
C GLU A 56 -27.22 -19.97 -35.19
N LEU A 57 -26.31 -19.94 -34.21
CA LEU A 57 -24.87 -19.79 -34.44
C LEU A 57 -24.21 -21.17 -34.56
N ASP A 58 -23.23 -21.29 -35.47
CA ASP A 58 -22.35 -22.45 -35.44
C ASP A 58 -21.40 -22.39 -34.24
N GLU A 59 -20.86 -23.55 -33.85
CA GLU A 59 -20.00 -23.68 -32.66
C GLU A 59 -18.80 -22.73 -32.71
N LYS A 60 -18.21 -22.55 -33.90
CA LYS A 60 -17.08 -21.65 -34.12
C LYS A 60 -17.45 -20.19 -33.87
N SER A 61 -18.61 -19.73 -34.35
CA SER A 61 -19.06 -18.36 -34.15
C SER A 61 -19.46 -18.10 -32.70
N SER A 62 -20.09 -19.08 -32.02
CA SER A 62 -20.40 -18.96 -30.59
C SER A 62 -19.11 -18.80 -29.79
N THR A 63 -18.14 -19.70 -30.00
CA THR A 63 -16.85 -19.66 -29.30
C THR A 63 -16.14 -18.32 -29.51
N MET A 64 -16.11 -17.81 -30.75
CA MET A 64 -15.46 -16.53 -31.05
C MET A 64 -16.11 -15.34 -30.31
N LEU A 65 -17.44 -15.35 -30.18
CA LEU A 65 -18.15 -14.30 -29.43
C LEU A 65 -17.90 -14.43 -27.92
N ASP A 66 -17.94 -15.65 -27.40
CA ASP A 66 -17.70 -15.96 -25.99
C ASP A 66 -16.27 -15.55 -25.58
N ASP A 67 -15.27 -15.80 -26.43
CA ASP A 67 -13.88 -15.36 -26.21
C ASP A 67 -13.78 -13.82 -26.14
N CYS A 68 -14.36 -13.12 -27.13
CA CYS A 68 -14.36 -11.66 -27.18
C CYS A 68 -15.08 -11.03 -25.97
N LEU A 69 -16.20 -11.62 -25.57
CA LEU A 69 -16.95 -11.17 -24.40
C LEU A 69 -16.16 -11.43 -23.13
N SER A 70 -15.58 -12.61 -22.97
CA SER A 70 -14.82 -13.00 -21.77
C SER A 70 -13.65 -12.05 -21.50
N GLU A 71 -12.93 -11.63 -22.54
CA GLU A 71 -11.88 -10.62 -22.40
C GLU A 71 -12.40 -9.26 -21.91
N LEU A 72 -13.57 -8.83 -22.41
CA LEU A 72 -14.21 -7.57 -22.02
C LEU A 72 -14.74 -7.64 -20.59
N LEU A 73 -15.39 -8.74 -20.20
CA LEU A 73 -15.88 -8.96 -18.85
C LEU A 73 -14.74 -9.01 -17.83
N ALA A 74 -13.65 -9.69 -18.16
CA ALA A 74 -12.45 -9.71 -17.32
C ALA A 74 -11.91 -8.27 -17.10
N LEU A 75 -11.91 -7.44 -18.15
CA LEU A 75 -11.49 -6.05 -18.06
C LEU A 75 -12.40 -5.22 -17.14
N TYR A 76 -13.72 -5.31 -17.30
CA TYR A 76 -14.66 -4.59 -16.45
C TYR A 76 -14.57 -5.01 -14.99
N ASN A 77 -14.43 -6.30 -14.71
CA ASN A 77 -14.26 -6.81 -13.35
C ASN A 77 -12.96 -6.31 -12.71
N GLN A 78 -11.85 -6.29 -13.46
CA GLN A 78 -10.58 -5.76 -12.96
C GLN A 78 -10.69 -4.26 -12.64
N ASP A 79 -11.34 -3.50 -13.52
CA ASP A 79 -11.52 -2.05 -13.35
C ASP A 79 -12.48 -1.71 -12.21
N ALA A 80 -13.51 -2.52 -12.00
CA ALA A 80 -14.42 -2.38 -10.86
C ALA A 80 -13.68 -2.52 -9.53
N VAL A 81 -12.86 -3.58 -9.40
CA VAL A 81 -12.04 -3.81 -8.21
C VAL A 81 -11.04 -2.67 -8.03
N PHE A 82 -10.35 -2.27 -9.10
CA PHE A 82 -9.40 -1.15 -9.07
C PHE A 82 -10.06 0.16 -8.60
N ALA A 83 -11.25 0.49 -9.11
CA ALA A 83 -11.98 1.69 -8.73
C ALA A 83 -12.42 1.64 -7.25
N ALA A 84 -12.98 0.51 -6.79
CA ALA A 84 -13.36 0.33 -5.38
C ALA A 84 -12.17 0.49 -4.43
N GLN A 85 -11.01 -0.08 -4.79
CA GLN A 85 -9.77 0.03 -4.01
C GLN A 85 -9.13 1.43 -4.09
N SER A 86 -9.40 2.19 -5.16
CA SER A 86 -8.93 3.57 -5.33
C SER A 86 -9.68 4.59 -4.47
N CYS A 87 -10.61 4.14 -3.62
CA CYS A 87 -11.28 4.99 -2.63
C CYS A 87 -10.36 5.38 -1.45
N HIS A 88 -9.31 4.59 -1.19
CA HIS A 88 -8.45 4.79 -0.02
C HIS A 88 -7.79 6.18 0.09
N PRO A 89 -7.35 6.90 -0.97
CA PRO A 89 -6.69 8.19 -0.80
C PRO A 89 -7.66 9.23 -0.23
N PHE A 90 -8.92 9.21 -0.65
CA PHE A 90 -9.97 10.12 -0.17
C PHE A 90 -10.34 9.88 1.29
N ILE A 91 -10.18 8.65 1.79
CA ILE A 91 -10.38 8.29 3.19
C ILE A 91 -9.17 8.72 4.03
N PHE A 92 -7.96 8.57 3.49
CA PHE A 92 -6.73 8.90 4.20
C PHE A 92 -6.34 10.37 4.14
N GLU A 93 -6.86 11.16 3.21
CA GLU A 93 -6.68 12.61 3.15
C GLU A 93 -7.13 13.30 4.45
N PRO A 94 -8.39 13.18 4.92
CA PRO A 94 -8.83 13.82 6.17
C PRO A 94 -8.12 13.24 7.40
N ILE A 95 -7.76 11.94 7.38
CA ILE A 95 -6.94 11.33 8.45
C ILE A 95 -5.57 12.01 8.50
N SER A 96 -4.92 12.17 7.35
CA SER A 96 -3.62 12.81 7.23
C SER A 96 -3.66 14.24 7.74
N GLU A 97 -4.67 15.02 7.35
CA GLU A 97 -4.87 16.38 7.83
C GLU A 97 -5.07 16.45 9.36
N ALA A 98 -5.72 15.44 9.95
CA ALA A 98 -6.02 15.44 11.37
C ALA A 98 -4.84 15.02 12.26
N ILE A 99 -4.13 13.94 11.90
CA ILE A 99 -3.21 13.27 12.84
C ILE A 99 -1.77 13.10 12.34
N SER A 100 -1.46 13.26 11.04
CA SER A 100 -0.12 12.93 10.51
C SER A 100 1.03 13.70 11.18
N TYR A 101 0.86 15.01 11.39
CA TYR A 101 1.88 15.85 12.04
C TYR A 101 1.97 15.64 13.55
N ARG A 102 0.91 15.10 14.17
CA ARG A 102 0.81 14.85 15.61
C ARG A 102 1.35 13.49 16.02
N LEU A 103 1.26 12.49 15.15
CA LEU A 103 1.91 11.20 15.38
C LEU A 103 3.40 11.39 15.65
N PHE A 104 3.95 10.64 16.61
CA PHE A 104 5.37 10.66 16.99
C PHE A 104 5.92 12.02 17.46
N ASN A 105 5.07 12.96 17.84
CA ASN A 105 5.51 14.18 18.52
C ASN A 105 5.58 13.97 20.04
N GLU A 106 6.07 14.99 20.76
CA GLU A 106 6.18 14.96 22.22
C GLU A 106 4.82 14.77 22.91
N GLU A 107 3.73 15.35 22.40
CA GLU A 107 2.39 15.16 22.94
C GLU A 107 1.92 13.70 22.80
N TRP A 108 2.13 13.11 21.64
CA TRP A 108 1.88 11.70 21.36
C TRP A 108 2.77 10.78 22.19
N GLU A 109 3.98 11.20 22.59
CA GLU A 109 4.87 10.40 23.43
C GLU A 109 4.57 10.53 24.92
N GLN A 110 4.19 11.73 25.38
CA GLN A 110 4.10 12.05 26.80
C GLN A 110 2.65 12.09 27.31
N GLN A 111 1.72 12.64 26.53
CA GLN A 111 0.38 12.99 27.03
C GLN A 111 -0.72 11.99 26.62
N LEU A 112 -0.62 11.41 25.42
CA LEU A 112 -1.62 10.47 24.88
C LEU A 112 -1.46 9.01 25.37
N THR A 113 -1.96 8.73 26.58
CA THR A 113 -1.80 7.41 27.26
C THR A 113 -2.67 6.27 26.72
N SER A 114 -3.56 6.52 25.76
CA SER A 114 -4.55 5.55 25.30
C SER A 114 -4.60 5.47 23.78
N ASN A 115 -3.45 5.71 23.13
CA ASN A 115 -3.29 5.58 21.68
C ASN A 115 -4.34 6.37 20.88
N GLN A 116 -4.69 7.57 21.38
CA GLN A 116 -5.82 8.36 20.88
C GLN A 116 -5.74 8.61 19.37
N HIS A 117 -4.55 8.80 18.81
CA HIS A 117 -4.38 8.99 17.36
C HIS A 117 -4.64 7.72 16.56
N ALA A 118 -4.22 6.54 17.03
CA ALA A 118 -4.58 5.27 16.40
C ALA A 118 -6.10 5.02 16.51
N VAL A 119 -6.72 5.37 17.64
CA VAL A 119 -8.18 5.32 17.81
C VAL A 119 -8.89 6.27 16.84
N THR A 120 -8.40 7.51 16.67
CA THR A 120 -8.93 8.44 15.67
C THR A 120 -8.81 7.86 14.27
N LEU A 121 -7.66 7.29 13.90
CA LEU A 121 -7.45 6.65 12.61
C LEU A 121 -8.49 5.57 12.33
N VAL A 122 -8.64 4.59 13.23
CA VAL A 122 -9.56 3.47 12.99
C VAL A 122 -11.01 3.91 13.01
N LYS A 123 -11.39 4.89 13.84
CA LYS A 123 -12.75 5.43 13.86
C LYS A 123 -13.11 6.18 12.59
N THR A 124 -12.19 6.99 12.06
CA THR A 124 -12.42 7.67 10.79
C THR A 124 -12.55 6.65 9.65
N ILE A 125 -11.72 5.61 9.64
CA ILE A 125 -11.89 4.48 8.69
C ILE A 125 -13.27 3.83 8.86
N GLU A 126 -13.67 3.52 10.09
CA GLU A 126 -14.96 2.91 10.41
C GLU A 126 -16.15 3.77 9.95
N ASP A 127 -16.07 5.09 10.15
CA ASP A 127 -17.11 6.04 9.74
C ASP A 127 -17.28 6.04 8.21
N PHE A 128 -16.19 6.10 7.43
CA PHE A 128 -16.26 5.99 5.97
C PHE A 128 -16.76 4.61 5.52
N MET A 129 -16.35 3.55 6.21
CA MET A 129 -16.77 2.19 5.88
C MET A 129 -18.29 2.01 6.03
N LYS A 130 -18.84 2.43 7.17
CA LYS A 130 -20.26 2.21 7.51
C LYS A 130 -21.21 3.18 6.82
N ASN A 131 -20.81 4.45 6.70
CA ASN A 131 -21.71 5.47 6.19
C ASN A 131 -21.63 5.58 4.67
N ASP A 132 -20.44 5.44 4.08
CA ASP A 132 -20.22 5.69 2.65
C ASP A 132 -20.01 4.39 1.88
N LEU A 133 -18.96 3.62 2.18
CA LEU A 133 -18.58 2.46 1.36
C LEU A 133 -19.65 1.37 1.35
N GLU A 134 -20.22 1.03 2.51
CA GLU A 134 -21.30 0.02 2.62
C GLU A 134 -22.58 0.47 1.90
N SER A 135 -22.85 1.77 1.89
CA SER A 135 -24.02 2.36 1.21
C SER A 135 -23.82 2.47 -0.30
N TYR A 136 -22.60 2.74 -0.75
CA TYR A 136 -22.32 3.08 -2.14
C TYR A 136 -21.82 1.92 -2.98
N LEU A 137 -21.23 0.87 -2.40
CA LEU A 137 -20.65 -0.24 -3.16
C LEU A 137 -21.47 -1.52 -3.06
N ASP A 138 -21.50 -2.29 -4.15
CA ASP A 138 -21.98 -3.67 -4.09
C ASP A 138 -21.13 -4.51 -3.12
N SER A 139 -21.73 -5.50 -2.46
CA SER A 139 -21.11 -6.29 -1.37
C SER A 139 -19.71 -6.83 -1.67
N ILE A 140 -19.46 -7.31 -2.89
CA ILE A 140 -18.14 -7.82 -3.31
C ILE A 140 -17.12 -6.68 -3.42
N LEU A 141 -17.53 -5.53 -3.98
CA LEU A 141 -16.67 -4.36 -4.14
C LEU A 141 -16.40 -3.67 -2.80
N TYR A 142 -17.38 -3.69 -1.89
CA TYR A 142 -17.20 -3.28 -0.51
C TYR A 142 -16.08 -4.07 0.18
N VAL A 143 -16.11 -5.41 0.11
CA VAL A 143 -15.02 -6.23 0.67
C VAL A 143 -13.67 -5.88 0.03
N LYS A 144 -13.65 -5.62 -1.28
CA LYS A 144 -12.42 -5.25 -1.99
C LYS A 144 -11.87 -3.89 -1.59
N SER A 145 -12.72 -2.91 -1.28
CA SER A 145 -12.25 -1.63 -0.74
C SER A 145 -11.66 -1.81 0.66
N ILE A 146 -12.23 -2.67 1.52
CA ILE A 146 -11.67 -2.99 2.84
C ILE A 146 -10.30 -3.67 2.72
N ASP A 147 -10.14 -4.60 1.77
CA ASP A 147 -8.84 -5.24 1.47
C ASP A 147 -7.74 -4.18 1.19
N ALA A 148 -8.09 -3.03 0.59
CA ALA A 148 -7.16 -1.94 0.29
C ALA A 148 -6.90 -1.01 1.49
N LEU A 149 -7.84 -0.89 2.43
CA LEU A 149 -7.65 -0.03 3.61
C LEU A 149 -6.57 -0.58 4.55
N VAL A 150 -6.39 -1.91 4.62
CA VAL A 150 -5.34 -2.54 5.43
C VAL A 150 -3.92 -2.09 5.03
N PRO A 151 -3.46 -2.28 3.78
CA PRO A 151 -2.15 -1.79 3.35
C PRO A 151 -2.07 -0.26 3.39
N ALA A 152 -3.16 0.46 3.09
CA ALA A 152 -3.17 1.94 3.19
C ALA A 152 -2.89 2.42 4.63
N THR A 153 -3.45 1.77 5.65
CA THR A 153 -3.16 2.06 7.07
C THR A 153 -1.68 1.87 7.39
N VAL A 154 -1.09 0.76 6.95
CA VAL A 154 0.33 0.46 7.17
C VAL A 154 1.20 1.49 6.46
N VAL A 155 0.94 1.76 5.18
CA VAL A 155 1.69 2.75 4.39
C VAL A 155 1.61 4.14 5.01
N PHE A 156 0.43 4.57 5.46
CA PHE A 156 0.24 5.84 6.15
C PHE A 156 1.11 5.93 7.41
N TYR A 157 1.08 4.92 8.27
CA TYR A 157 1.83 4.91 9.52
C TYR A 157 3.34 4.92 9.27
N VAL A 158 3.83 4.14 8.30
CA VAL A 158 5.25 4.13 7.91
C VAL A 158 5.67 5.46 7.32
N ASN A 159 4.85 6.06 6.45
CA ASN A 159 5.15 7.38 5.89
C ASN A 159 5.25 8.45 6.99
N CYS A 160 4.38 8.39 8.02
CA CYS A 160 4.42 9.33 9.14
C CYS A 160 5.72 9.22 9.97
N ILE A 161 6.19 8.00 10.26
CA ILE A 161 7.43 7.83 11.05
C ILE A 161 8.67 8.23 10.23
N LEU A 162 8.72 7.89 8.94
CA LEU A 162 9.83 8.30 8.07
C LEU A 162 9.87 9.81 7.86
N ALA A 163 8.70 10.46 7.75
CA ALA A 163 8.62 11.92 7.70
C ALA A 163 9.19 12.60 8.96
N LYS A 164 9.18 11.94 10.12
CA LYS A 164 9.90 12.44 11.30
C LYS A 164 11.42 12.38 11.11
N SER A 165 11.93 11.31 10.51
CA SER A 165 13.36 11.13 10.28
C SER A 165 13.89 12.20 9.33
N GLU A 166 13.15 12.50 8.26
CA GLU A 166 13.45 13.59 7.33
C GLU A 166 13.56 14.96 8.00
N ASN A 167 12.66 15.24 8.95
CA ASN A 167 12.60 16.53 9.65
C ASN A 167 13.56 16.62 10.85
N HIS A 168 14.13 15.50 11.28
CA HIS A 168 15.02 15.42 12.43
C HIS A 168 16.45 15.83 12.06
N LYS A 169 16.93 16.94 12.65
CA LYS A 169 18.22 17.56 12.30
C LYS A 169 19.36 17.26 13.27
N ASN A 170 19.10 16.57 14.38
CA ASN A 170 20.13 16.22 15.36
C ASN A 170 20.74 14.86 15.00
N ASN A 171 22.06 14.81 14.91
CA ASN A 171 22.81 13.59 14.59
C ASN A 171 23.40 12.92 15.84
N LYS A 172 23.11 13.44 17.03
CA LYS A 172 23.67 12.95 18.31
C LYS A 172 22.63 12.34 19.22
N GLU A 173 21.45 12.93 19.28
CA GLU A 173 20.37 12.51 20.18
C GLU A 173 19.17 12.13 19.34
N GLY A 174 18.48 11.06 19.74
CA GLY A 174 17.23 10.64 19.10
C GLY A 174 16.10 11.64 19.29
N ILE A 175 15.02 11.46 18.54
CA ILE A 175 13.85 12.34 18.57
C ILE A 175 12.98 12.10 19.82
N PHE A 176 12.99 10.88 20.35
CA PHE A 176 12.15 10.49 21.49
C PHE A 176 12.86 10.78 22.80
N GLN A 177 12.15 11.37 23.76
CA GLN A 177 12.71 11.67 25.08
C GLN A 177 12.89 10.39 25.91
N ASP A 178 11.93 9.47 25.79
CA ASP A 178 11.93 8.14 26.39
C ASP A 178 11.65 7.11 25.30
N PRO A 179 12.70 6.57 24.64
CA PRO A 179 12.55 5.60 23.55
C PRO A 179 11.74 4.37 23.96
N ALA A 180 11.90 3.86 25.19
CA ALA A 180 11.15 2.70 25.66
C ALA A 180 9.64 2.99 25.75
N ARG A 181 9.26 4.18 26.23
CA ARG A 181 7.87 4.62 26.22
C ARG A 181 7.33 4.82 24.81
N ALA A 182 8.08 5.49 23.94
CA ALA A 182 7.69 5.69 22.54
C ALA A 182 7.42 4.34 21.85
N LEU A 183 8.32 3.36 22.05
CA LEU A 183 8.17 2.02 21.48
C LEU A 183 6.98 1.25 22.04
N ASN A 184 6.67 1.38 23.33
CA ASN A 184 5.45 0.82 23.89
C ASN A 184 4.20 1.47 23.30
N ARG A 185 4.22 2.79 23.06
CA ARG A 185 3.10 3.49 22.39
C ARG A 185 2.93 3.05 20.94
N MET A 186 4.01 2.91 20.19
CA MET A 186 3.96 2.38 18.82
C MET A 186 3.33 0.98 18.78
N LEU A 187 3.73 0.10 19.71
CA LEU A 187 3.13 -1.23 19.80
C LEU A 187 1.62 -1.14 20.10
N GLY A 188 1.21 -0.25 21.01
CA GLY A 188 -0.20 0.02 21.29
C GLY A 188 -0.96 0.53 20.06
N ASP A 189 -0.39 1.45 19.29
CA ASP A 189 -1.00 1.96 18.05
C ASP A 189 -1.19 0.81 17.04
N ILE A 190 -0.16 -0.01 16.86
CA ILE A 190 -0.17 -1.19 15.97
C ILE A 190 -1.29 -2.15 16.38
N GLU A 191 -1.40 -2.48 17.66
CA GLU A 191 -2.42 -3.40 18.15
C GLU A 191 -3.83 -2.83 18.02
N VAL A 192 -4.05 -1.53 18.28
CA VAL A 192 -5.35 -0.89 18.05
C VAL A 192 -5.78 -1.01 16.58
N MET A 193 -4.88 -0.65 15.65
CA MET A 193 -5.16 -0.74 14.21
C MET A 193 -5.40 -2.18 13.76
N LYS A 194 -4.60 -3.13 14.25
CA LYS A 194 -4.67 -4.54 13.87
C LYS A 194 -5.90 -5.24 14.43
N LEU A 195 -6.28 -4.96 15.67
CA LEU A 195 -7.48 -5.51 16.31
C LEU A 195 -8.73 -5.12 15.54
N TYR A 196 -8.85 -3.83 15.15
CA TYR A 196 -9.98 -3.35 14.34
C TYR A 196 -10.18 -4.20 13.07
N PHE A 197 -9.12 -4.41 12.28
CA PHE A 197 -9.25 -5.22 11.06
C PHE A 197 -9.46 -6.72 11.33
N ASN A 198 -8.89 -7.26 12.42
CA ASN A 198 -9.13 -8.66 12.79
C ASN A 198 -10.59 -8.91 13.19
N ASP A 199 -11.24 -7.94 13.84
CA ASP A 199 -12.66 -8.04 14.19
C ASP A 199 -13.54 -8.10 12.93
N LEU A 200 -13.15 -7.42 11.85
CA LEU A 200 -13.82 -7.50 10.55
C LEU A 200 -13.54 -8.83 9.81
N ALA A 201 -12.41 -9.47 10.10
CA ALA A 201 -11.99 -10.69 9.42
C ALA A 201 -12.86 -11.90 9.76
N SER A 202 -13.70 -11.84 10.81
CA SER A 202 -14.71 -12.86 11.09
C SER A 202 -15.73 -12.99 9.96
N ASP A 203 -16.11 -11.86 9.38
CA ASP A 203 -17.09 -11.78 8.29
C ASP A 203 -16.41 -11.80 6.91
N MET A 204 -15.10 -11.49 6.86
CA MET A 204 -14.28 -11.45 5.64
C MET A 204 -13.00 -12.28 5.77
N PRO A 205 -13.07 -13.63 5.64
CA PRO A 205 -11.93 -14.51 5.94
C PRO A 205 -10.67 -14.26 5.09
N THR A 206 -10.82 -13.71 3.88
CA THR A 206 -9.69 -13.34 3.01
C THR A 206 -8.82 -12.24 3.62
N LEU A 207 -9.40 -11.38 4.45
CA LEU A 207 -8.73 -10.24 5.08
C LEU A 207 -7.63 -10.68 6.06
N SER A 208 -7.81 -11.82 6.74
CA SER A 208 -6.82 -12.37 7.69
C SER A 208 -5.42 -12.52 7.09
N LYS A 209 -5.34 -12.94 5.82
CA LYS A 209 -4.06 -13.10 5.12
C LYS A 209 -3.40 -11.75 4.82
N VAL A 210 -4.21 -10.77 4.43
CA VAL A 210 -3.76 -9.40 4.14
C VAL A 210 -3.26 -8.75 5.43
N ILE A 211 -4.05 -8.80 6.51
CA ILE A 211 -3.66 -8.26 7.83
C ILE A 211 -2.33 -8.83 8.30
N LYS A 212 -2.18 -10.17 8.27
CA LYS A 212 -0.94 -10.83 8.71
C LYS A 212 0.27 -10.36 7.89
N LYS A 213 0.12 -10.25 6.57
CA LYS A 213 1.18 -9.82 5.67
C LYS A 213 1.57 -8.36 5.91
N GLU A 214 0.59 -7.46 5.90
CA GLU A 214 0.83 -6.02 5.93
C GLU A 214 1.25 -5.53 7.32
N PHE A 215 0.58 -5.96 8.41
CA PHE A 215 0.99 -5.58 9.78
C PHE A 215 2.31 -6.24 10.23
N GLY A 216 2.77 -7.28 9.53
CA GLY A 216 4.11 -7.83 9.72
C GLY A 216 5.22 -6.78 9.51
N ILE A 217 5.01 -5.85 8.56
CA ILE A 217 5.92 -4.73 8.29
C ILE A 217 6.06 -3.84 9.53
N LEU A 218 4.94 -3.41 10.13
CA LEU A 218 4.97 -2.53 11.30
C LEU A 218 5.64 -3.21 12.50
N THR A 219 5.42 -4.52 12.64
CA THR A 219 6.09 -5.34 13.66
C THR A 219 7.61 -5.38 13.43
N ALA A 220 8.06 -5.57 12.19
CA ALA A 220 9.47 -5.57 11.84
C ALA A 220 10.13 -4.19 12.05
N ILE A 221 9.44 -3.10 11.70
CA ILE A 221 9.89 -1.73 11.98
C ILE A 221 10.04 -1.50 13.48
N HIS A 222 9.05 -1.93 14.27
CA HIS A 222 9.09 -1.83 15.73
C HIS A 222 10.26 -2.61 16.33
N GLN A 223 10.54 -3.81 15.84
CA GLN A 223 11.71 -4.61 16.25
C GLN A 223 13.03 -3.91 15.95
N CYS A 224 13.20 -3.35 14.74
CA CYS A 224 14.36 -2.54 14.37
C CYS A 224 14.57 -1.37 15.35
N LEU A 225 13.52 -0.63 15.67
CA LEU A 225 13.60 0.49 16.60
C LEU A 225 13.89 0.03 18.04
N CYS A 226 13.38 -1.13 18.47
CA CYS A 226 13.72 -1.71 19.78
C CYS A 226 15.20 -2.08 19.90
N CYS A 227 15.78 -2.65 18.83
CA CYS A 227 17.22 -2.91 18.75
C CYS A 227 18.02 -1.60 18.80
N ALA A 228 17.63 -0.60 18.02
CA ALA A 228 18.27 0.72 18.02
C ALA A 228 18.21 1.41 19.40
N ALA A 229 17.12 1.21 20.15
CA ALA A 229 16.94 1.78 21.49
C ALA A 229 17.65 0.99 22.61
N HIS A 230 18.25 -0.16 22.29
CA HIS A 230 18.75 -1.14 23.27
C HIS A 230 17.68 -1.58 24.29
N VAL A 231 16.43 -1.65 23.85
CA VAL A 231 15.29 -2.13 24.67
C VAL A 231 15.07 -3.63 24.48
N SER A 232 15.61 -4.20 23.41
CA SER A 232 15.54 -5.63 23.09
C SER A 232 16.95 -6.22 22.98
N ASP A 233 17.10 -7.46 23.45
CA ASP A 233 18.31 -8.28 23.28
C ASP A 233 18.34 -9.01 21.91
N ALA A 234 17.37 -8.75 21.04
CA ALA A 234 17.33 -9.34 19.71
C ALA A 234 18.54 -8.93 18.87
N ASP A 235 19.04 -9.86 18.05
CA ASP A 235 20.13 -9.59 17.13
C ASP A 235 19.71 -8.54 16.09
N ILE A 236 20.56 -7.52 15.91
CA ILE A 236 20.31 -6.41 14.98
C ILE A 236 20.16 -6.93 13.54
N SER A 237 20.97 -7.92 13.15
CA SER A 237 20.93 -8.49 11.81
C SER A 237 19.62 -9.23 11.58
N ASP A 238 19.14 -9.99 12.57
CA ASP A 238 17.86 -10.70 12.50
C ASP A 238 16.68 -9.71 12.38
N ALA A 239 16.69 -8.61 13.13
CA ALA A 239 15.67 -7.57 13.03
C ALA A 239 15.66 -6.92 11.63
N ILE A 240 16.84 -6.57 11.10
CA ILE A 240 16.98 -6.00 9.76
C ILE A 240 16.54 -6.99 8.67
N LEU A 241 16.88 -8.28 8.81
CA LEU A 241 16.42 -9.34 7.91
C LEU A 241 14.90 -9.50 7.95
N GLY A 242 14.30 -9.42 9.13
CA GLY A 242 12.84 -9.42 9.31
C GLY A 242 12.18 -8.31 8.49
N LEU A 243 12.72 -7.09 8.56
CA LEU A 243 12.22 -5.97 7.75
C LEU A 243 12.49 -6.17 6.25
N HIS A 244 13.66 -6.69 5.89
CA HIS A 244 14.04 -6.94 4.50
C HIS A 244 13.08 -7.91 3.80
N ILE A 245 12.64 -8.97 4.48
CA ILE A 245 11.68 -9.96 3.94
C ILE A 245 10.42 -9.27 3.42
N HIS A 246 9.99 -8.18 4.07
CA HIS A 246 8.80 -7.44 3.66
C HIS A 246 9.08 -6.39 2.58
N ILE A 247 10.22 -5.70 2.60
CA ILE A 247 10.57 -4.66 1.62
C ILE A 247 11.04 -5.28 0.29
N GLY A 248 11.77 -6.39 0.35
CA GLY A 248 12.28 -7.13 -0.81
C GLY A 248 13.44 -6.47 -1.56
N ASP A 249 13.61 -5.15 -1.45
CA ASP A 249 14.71 -4.40 -2.07
C ASP A 249 15.78 -4.01 -1.03
N VAL A 250 17.03 -4.37 -1.32
CA VAL A 250 18.17 -4.14 -0.42
C VAL A 250 18.44 -2.65 -0.21
N ASN A 251 18.33 -1.83 -1.25
CA ASN A 251 18.62 -0.39 -1.17
C ASN A 251 17.52 0.36 -0.40
N LEU A 252 16.26 0.02 -0.63
CA LEU A 252 15.14 0.55 0.15
C LEU A 252 15.24 0.13 1.62
N THR A 253 15.59 -1.13 1.88
CA THR A 253 15.78 -1.65 3.24
C THR A 253 16.87 -0.87 3.97
N ARG A 254 18.05 -0.73 3.36
CA ARG A 254 19.18 0.03 3.94
C ARG A 254 18.78 1.44 4.34
N ARG A 255 18.10 2.14 3.44
CA ARG A 255 17.70 3.53 3.67
C ARG A 255 16.63 3.64 4.75
N CYS A 256 15.67 2.72 4.76
CA CYS A 256 14.66 2.64 5.80
C CYS A 256 15.27 2.38 7.18
N VAL A 257 16.16 1.38 7.30
CA VAL A 257 16.85 1.07 8.55
C VAL A 257 17.66 2.27 9.05
N ALA A 258 18.40 2.96 8.17
CA ALA A 258 19.14 4.16 8.54
C ALA A 258 18.24 5.27 9.08
N ASP A 259 17.09 5.51 8.43
CA ASP A 259 16.11 6.49 8.88
C ASP A 259 15.51 6.12 10.25
N LEU A 260 15.28 4.82 10.51
CA LEU A 260 14.80 4.33 11.80
C LEU A 260 15.85 4.48 12.91
N TRP A 261 17.11 4.15 12.64
CA TRP A 261 18.20 4.36 13.59
C TRP A 261 18.40 5.84 13.89
N HIS A 262 18.31 6.70 12.88
CA HIS A 262 18.42 8.15 13.07
C HIS A 262 17.36 8.75 14.01
N LEU A 263 16.19 8.12 14.10
CA LEU A 263 15.14 8.55 15.03
C LEU A 263 15.47 8.22 16.49
N VAL A 264 16.23 7.16 16.75
CA VAL A 264 16.39 6.59 18.09
C VAL A 264 17.81 6.74 18.60
N ALA A 265 18.79 6.32 17.80
CA ALA A 265 20.21 6.33 18.10
C ALA A 265 21.01 6.88 16.91
N PRO A 266 20.86 8.17 16.57
CA PRO A 266 21.52 8.75 15.40
C PRO A 266 23.06 8.75 15.45
N ALA A 267 23.66 8.60 16.65
CA ALA A 267 25.09 8.40 16.80
C ALA A 267 25.57 7.06 16.21
N ASP A 268 24.71 6.04 16.22
CA ASP A 268 25.02 4.67 15.80
C ASP A 268 24.55 4.38 14.36
N GLU A 269 23.97 5.37 13.67
CA GLU A 269 23.47 5.26 12.30
C GLU A 269 24.56 4.77 11.33
N ARG A 270 25.80 5.23 11.52
CA ARG A 270 26.93 4.79 10.69
C ARG A 270 27.27 3.32 10.93
N ASP A 271 27.24 2.87 12.18
CA ASP A 271 27.65 1.50 12.53
C ASP A 271 26.64 0.48 12.00
N VAL A 272 25.34 0.78 12.10
CA VAL A 272 24.31 -0.07 11.48
C VAL A 272 24.39 -0.06 9.96
N TRP A 273 24.78 1.07 9.36
CA TRP A 273 24.99 1.15 7.92
C TRP A 273 26.13 0.23 7.48
N ASP A 274 27.28 0.33 8.15
CA ASP A 274 28.45 -0.50 7.86
C ASP A 274 28.17 -2.00 8.09
N LEU A 275 27.35 -2.34 9.09
CA LEU A 275 26.84 -3.71 9.28
C LEU A 275 26.05 -4.19 8.05
N MET A 276 25.12 -3.39 7.53
CA MET A 276 24.34 -3.70 6.32
C MET A 276 25.19 -3.75 5.04
N GLU A 277 26.38 -3.16 5.03
CA GLU A 277 27.36 -3.34 3.94
C GLU A 277 28.05 -4.71 3.99
N GLY A 278 27.98 -5.42 5.11
CA GLY A 278 28.60 -6.73 5.33
C GLY A 278 28.04 -7.87 4.46
N GLY A 279 27.03 -7.60 3.61
CA GLY A 279 26.57 -8.52 2.58
C GLY A 279 25.45 -9.48 3.00
N PHE A 280 24.99 -9.43 4.26
CA PHE A 280 23.99 -10.38 4.76
C PHE A 280 22.61 -10.18 4.08
N LEU A 281 22.27 -8.95 3.70
CA LEU A 281 21.06 -8.64 2.94
C LEU A 281 21.08 -9.25 1.54
N GLU A 282 22.22 -9.23 0.86
CA GLU A 282 22.39 -9.82 -0.47
C GLU A 282 22.29 -11.36 -0.46
N SER A 283 22.57 -11.97 0.68
CA SER A 283 22.45 -13.42 0.87
C SER A 283 21.06 -13.87 1.31
N ALA A 284 20.19 -12.95 1.71
CA ALA A 284 18.84 -13.25 2.14
C ALA A 284 17.99 -13.75 0.96
N PRO A 285 17.04 -14.66 1.20
CA PRO A 285 16.10 -15.07 0.16
C PRO A 285 15.33 -13.84 -0.33
N GLN A 286 15.64 -13.42 -1.55
CA GLN A 286 14.84 -12.41 -2.22
C GLN A 286 13.50 -13.05 -2.56
N ASN A 287 12.41 -12.44 -2.09
CA ASN A 287 11.12 -12.74 -2.70
C ASN A 287 11.28 -12.45 -4.20
N PRO A 288 11.04 -13.44 -5.10
CA PRO A 288 11.30 -13.26 -6.51
C PRO A 288 10.59 -11.99 -7.00
N PRO A 289 11.24 -11.21 -7.87
CA PRO A 289 10.72 -9.93 -8.28
C PRO A 289 9.48 -10.12 -9.17
N GLU A 290 8.29 -10.25 -8.57
CA GLU A 290 7.12 -9.53 -9.12
C GLU A 290 7.41 -8.00 -9.12
N PHE A 291 8.40 -7.59 -8.31
CA PHE A 291 8.87 -6.24 -8.02
C PHE A 291 9.55 -5.47 -9.17
N LYS A 292 10.03 -6.10 -10.24
CA LYS A 292 10.82 -5.42 -11.29
C LYS A 292 10.14 -5.22 -12.63
N THR A 293 8.93 -5.76 -12.80
CA THR A 293 8.17 -5.63 -14.04
C THR A 293 6.82 -5.01 -13.74
N SER A 294 6.81 -3.70 -13.51
CA SER A 294 5.62 -2.85 -13.62
C SER A 294 5.18 -2.71 -15.08
N ALA A 295 5.04 -3.84 -15.79
CA ALA A 295 4.29 -3.87 -17.02
C ALA A 295 2.81 -4.02 -16.63
N SER A 296 2.16 -2.88 -16.33
CA SER A 296 0.70 -2.70 -16.26
C SER A 296 -0.07 -3.89 -15.65
N ASN A 297 0.17 -4.21 -14.37
CA ASN A 297 -0.83 -4.99 -13.65
C ASN A 297 -2.03 -4.06 -13.41
N ARG A 298 -3.11 -4.29 -14.16
CA ARG A 298 -4.28 -3.41 -14.14
C ARG A 298 -4.99 -3.35 -12.79
N LEU A 299 -4.72 -4.32 -11.91
CA LEU A 299 -5.19 -4.36 -10.52
C LEU A 299 -4.30 -3.60 -9.54
N GLU A 300 -3.13 -3.11 -9.96
CA GLU A 300 -2.22 -2.42 -9.07
C GLU A 300 -2.68 -1.00 -8.78
N VAL A 301 -3.16 -0.77 -7.56
CA VAL A 301 -3.67 0.53 -7.10
C VAL A 301 -2.53 1.36 -6.49
N PRO A 302 -2.27 2.58 -6.98
CA PRO A 302 -1.25 3.46 -6.41
C PRO A 302 -1.51 3.79 -4.94
N GLY A 303 -0.47 3.80 -4.11
CA GLY A 303 -0.57 4.16 -2.69
C GLY A 303 -0.68 2.97 -1.73
N LEU A 304 -0.99 1.76 -2.23
CA LEU A 304 -1.11 0.57 -1.38
C LEU A 304 0.20 -0.19 -1.18
N ARG A 305 1.21 0.07 -2.01
CA ARG A 305 2.49 -0.64 -1.99
C ARG A 305 3.55 0.13 -1.22
N LEU A 306 4.08 -0.50 -0.17
CA LEU A 306 5.13 0.08 0.68
C LEU A 306 6.39 0.44 -0.11
N ASP A 307 6.89 -0.49 -0.94
CA ASP A 307 8.10 -0.29 -1.74
C ASP A 307 7.97 0.90 -2.70
N ILE A 308 6.82 1.03 -3.38
CA ILE A 308 6.54 2.20 -4.23
C ILE A 308 6.48 3.48 -3.40
N MET A 309 5.85 3.44 -2.22
CA MET A 309 5.83 4.58 -1.31
C MET A 309 7.25 4.97 -0.88
N LEU A 310 8.09 4.01 -0.49
CA LEU A 310 9.49 4.23 -0.12
C LEU A 310 10.29 4.83 -1.28
N VAL A 311 10.12 4.35 -2.51
CA VAL A 311 10.76 4.95 -3.70
C VAL A 311 10.32 6.40 -3.88
N LYS A 312 9.00 6.69 -3.80
CA LYS A 312 8.47 8.06 -3.91
C LYS A 312 8.99 8.96 -2.79
N PHE A 313 9.08 8.45 -1.56
CA PHE A 313 9.60 9.15 -0.40
C PHE A 313 11.10 9.47 -0.58
N TYR A 314 11.91 8.46 -0.94
CA TYR A 314 13.36 8.61 -1.07
C TYR A 314 13.84 9.34 -2.33
N ARG A 315 12.97 9.57 -3.31
CA ARG A 315 13.21 10.50 -4.41
C ARG A 315 13.03 11.97 -3.99
N LYS A 316 12.21 12.23 -2.98
CA LYS A 316 11.85 13.59 -2.51
C LYS A 316 12.65 14.04 -1.28
N THR A 317 13.07 13.09 -0.44
CA THR A 317 13.90 13.33 0.75
C THR A 317 15.15 14.15 0.41
N LYS A 318 15.51 15.05 1.32
CA LYS A 318 16.76 15.82 1.30
C LYS A 318 17.71 15.38 2.41
N ARG A 319 17.27 14.49 3.33
CA ARG A 319 18.12 13.95 4.38
C ARG A 319 19.32 13.23 3.79
N LYS A 320 20.50 13.61 4.29
CA LYS A 320 21.75 12.91 3.96
C LYS A 320 21.96 11.82 4.99
N VAL A 321 22.03 10.58 4.52
CA VAL A 321 22.34 9.42 5.37
C VAL A 321 23.80 9.46 5.79
N GLN A 322 24.07 9.14 7.05
CA GLN A 322 25.43 9.00 7.56
C GLN A 322 26.05 7.68 7.09
N CYS A 323 26.74 7.71 5.95
CA CYS A 323 27.44 6.54 5.42
C CYS A 323 28.97 6.76 5.31
N SER A 324 29.71 5.66 5.17
CA SER A 324 31.16 5.68 4.96
C SER A 324 31.55 5.87 3.48
N LYS A 325 30.67 5.55 2.51
CA LYS A 325 30.98 5.52 1.07
C LYS A 325 29.98 6.28 0.19
N ALA A 326 30.36 7.45 -0.30
CA ALA A 326 29.55 8.28 -1.20
C ALA A 326 29.10 7.56 -2.50
N SER A 327 29.91 6.63 -3.02
CA SER A 327 29.61 5.85 -4.23
C SER A 327 28.43 4.89 -4.07
N MET A 328 28.05 4.51 -2.84
CA MET A 328 26.87 3.67 -2.62
C MET A 328 25.58 4.48 -2.51
N ILE A 329 25.63 5.70 -1.98
CA ILE A 329 24.49 6.63 -2.10
C ILE A 329 24.17 6.86 -3.58
N GLU A 330 25.19 6.98 -4.43
CA GLU A 330 25.03 7.09 -5.87
C GLU A 330 24.37 5.84 -6.48
N LYS A 331 24.79 4.63 -6.10
CA LYS A 331 24.14 3.37 -6.52
C LYS A 331 22.68 3.28 -6.07
N ILE A 332 22.36 3.71 -4.85
CA ILE A 332 20.99 3.76 -4.35
C ILE A 332 20.17 4.73 -5.19
N ASN A 333 20.71 5.91 -5.50
CA ASN A 333 20.01 6.90 -6.32
C ASN A 333 19.81 6.41 -7.77
N ILE A 334 20.81 5.74 -8.36
CA ILE A 334 20.67 5.10 -9.68
C ILE A 334 19.57 4.04 -9.62
N SER A 335 19.64 3.13 -8.65
CA SER A 335 18.64 2.09 -8.45
C SER A 335 17.25 2.68 -8.27
N LEU A 336 17.09 3.73 -7.46
CA LEU A 336 15.82 4.43 -7.27
C LEU A 336 15.31 5.07 -8.57
N ASN A 337 16.19 5.55 -9.45
CA ASN A 337 15.80 6.12 -10.75
C ASN A 337 15.38 5.04 -11.76
N ASP A 338 15.89 3.81 -11.63
CA ASP A 338 15.52 2.68 -12.49
C ASP A 338 14.09 2.17 -12.23
N TRP A 339 13.48 2.51 -11.09
CA TRP A 339 12.07 2.19 -10.84
C TRP A 339 11.13 3.00 -11.73
N VAL A 340 10.32 2.33 -12.56
CA VAL A 340 9.21 2.98 -13.25
C VAL A 340 8.09 3.20 -12.22
N VAL A 341 7.85 4.45 -11.86
CA VAL A 341 6.74 4.84 -11.00
C VAL A 341 5.82 5.71 -11.84
N GLU A 342 4.91 5.07 -12.58
CA GLU A 342 3.85 5.80 -13.27
C GLU A 342 2.83 6.35 -12.27
N GLY A 343 2.23 7.50 -12.63
CA GLY A 343 1.10 8.08 -11.91
C GLY A 343 1.48 8.93 -10.69
N ASN A 344 1.60 10.23 -10.92
CA ASN A 344 0.92 11.16 -10.03
C ASN A 344 -0.58 10.93 -10.29
N ILE A 345 -1.23 10.11 -9.47
CA ILE A 345 -2.60 10.47 -9.13
C ILE A 345 -2.42 11.68 -8.23
N ALA A 346 -2.65 12.85 -8.80
CA ALA A 346 -2.85 14.05 -8.02
C ALA A 346 -4.16 13.83 -7.26
N CYS A 347 -4.05 13.37 -6.03
CA CYS A 347 -5.00 13.68 -4.98
C CYS A 347 -4.19 14.51 -3.97
#